data_AF-A0A7X6VI97-F1
#
_entry.id   AF-A0A7X6VI97-F1
#
_cell.length_a   1.000
_cell.length_b   1.000
_cell.length_c   1.000
_cell.angle_alpha   90.00
_cell.angle_beta   90.00
_cell.angle_gamma   90.00
#
_symmetry.space_group_name_H-M   'P 1'
#
loop_
_entity.id
_entity.type
_entity.pdbx_description
1 polymer ?
#
loop_
_entity_poly.entity_id
_entity_poly.type
_entity_poly.pdbx_seq_one_letter_code
_entity_poly.pdbx_strand_id
1 'polypeptide(L)'
;MSRDWTKEELENASKAMKAAGQLSYEEFCKQLNKTILTAYCKNADENLIKISGPYNCKEELEKQLQEHFGHLKVIIVLSEEDIAFIKENLG
;
A
#
# COMPACT_ATOMS: atom_id res chain seq x y z
N MET A 1 -9.57 11.80 28.03
CA MET A 1 -9.41 10.52 28.77
C MET A 1 -9.80 9.42 27.82
N SER A 2 -8.82 8.66 27.31
CA SER A 2 -9.10 7.49 26.49
C SER A 2 -9.76 6.45 27.39
N ARG A 3 -10.92 5.92 27.01
CA ARG A 3 -11.51 4.78 27.69
C ARG A 3 -10.67 3.59 27.26
N ASP A 4 -9.98 2.93 28.18
CA ASP A 4 -9.18 1.75 27.85
C ASP A 4 -10.15 0.61 27.50
N TRP A 5 -10.24 0.30 26.21
CA TRP A 5 -11.05 -0.81 25.73
C TRP A 5 -10.43 -2.12 26.20
N THR A 6 -11.24 -3.01 26.76
CA THR A 6 -10.79 -4.39 26.98
C THR A 6 -10.64 -5.11 25.64
N LYS A 7 -9.80 -6.15 25.60
CA LYS A 7 -9.60 -6.96 24.38
C LYS A 7 -10.92 -7.52 23.83
N GLU A 8 -11.82 -7.93 24.72
CA GLU A 8 -13.11 -8.51 24.36
C GLU A 8 -14.07 -7.46 23.75
N GLU A 9 -14.14 -6.27 24.33
CA GLU A 9 -14.96 -5.17 23.79
C GLU A 9 -14.47 -4.73 22.41
N LEU A 10 -13.14 -4.66 22.23
CA LEU A 10 -12.53 -4.31 20.96
C LEU A 10 -12.79 -5.38 19.89
N GLU A 11 -12.71 -6.66 20.24
CA GLU A 11 -13.02 -7.76 19.31
C GLU A 11 -14.51 -7.77 18.91
N ASN A 12 -15.42 -7.53 19.87
CA ASN A 12 -16.85 -7.43 19.58
C ASN A 12 -17.19 -6.22 18.68
N ALA A 13 -16.57 -5.06 18.93
CA ALA A 13 -16.71 -3.91 18.06
C ALA A 13 -16.15 -4.19 16.65
N SER A 14 -14.97 -4.81 16.56
CA SER A 14 -14.34 -5.20 15.29
C SER A 14 -15.23 -6.15 14.47
N LYS A 15 -15.86 -7.14 15.12
CA LYS A 15 -16.84 -8.05 14.49
C LYS A 15 -18.09 -7.31 14.01
N ALA A 16 -18.62 -6.39 14.80
CA ALA A 16 -19.78 -5.58 14.42
C ALA A 16 -19.48 -4.67 13.22
N MET A 17 -18.31 -4.04 13.19
CA MET A 17 -17.84 -3.25 12.04
C MET A 17 -17.76 -4.10 10.77
N LYS A 18 -17.16 -5.30 10.88
CA LYS A 18 -17.06 -6.24 9.75
C LYS A 18 -18.42 -6.70 9.25
N ALA A 19 -19.36 -6.98 10.15
CA ALA A 19 -20.73 -7.34 9.79
C ALA A 19 -21.50 -6.19 9.12
N ALA A 20 -21.15 -4.94 9.42
CA ALA A 20 -21.68 -3.74 8.77
C ALA A 20 -21.01 -3.42 7.41
N GLY A 21 -20.11 -4.29 6.93
CA GLY A 21 -19.38 -4.08 5.67
C GLY A 21 -18.21 -3.10 5.78
N GLN A 22 -17.81 -2.73 6.99
CA GLN A 22 -16.61 -1.93 7.25
C GLN A 22 -15.41 -2.83 7.52
N LEU A 23 -14.21 -2.24 7.55
CA LEU A 23 -13.00 -2.96 7.94
C LEU A 23 -13.05 -3.30 9.43
N SER A 24 -12.57 -4.47 9.80
CA SER A 24 -12.28 -4.79 11.20
C SER A 24 -11.22 -3.83 11.75
N TYR A 25 -11.12 -3.71 13.08
CA TYR A 25 -10.10 -2.88 13.72
C TYR A 25 -8.68 -3.29 13.27
N GLU A 26 -8.40 -4.60 13.20
CA GLU A 26 -7.12 -5.14 12.77
C GLU A 26 -6.85 -4.85 11.29
N GLU A 27 -7.87 -4.96 10.44
CA GLU A 27 -7.77 -4.65 9.01
C GLU A 27 -7.51 -3.15 8.80
N PHE A 28 -8.15 -2.29 9.58
CA PHE A 28 -7.93 -0.85 9.59
C PHE A 28 -6.50 -0.49 10.03
N CYS A 29 -6.02 -1.05 11.14
CA CYS A 29 -4.64 -0.83 11.60
C CYS A 29 -3.61 -1.30 10.57
N LYS A 30 -3.86 -2.43 9.89
CA LYS A 30 -3.00 -2.89 8.79
C LYS A 30 -2.98 -1.92 7.63
N GLN A 31 -4.09 -1.26 7.30
CA GLN A 31 -4.11 -0.26 6.25
C GLN A 31 -3.36 1.02 6.64
N LEU A 32 -3.42 1.43 7.91
CA LEU A 32 -2.67 2.61 8.40
C LEU A 32 -1.16 2.44 8.31
N ASN A 33 -0.65 1.21 8.41
CA ASN A 33 0.78 0.93 8.32
C ASN A 33 1.29 0.77 6.88
N LYS A 34 0.43 0.91 5.86
CA LYS A 34 0.83 0.81 4.46
C LYS A 34 1.33 2.16 3.96
N THR A 35 2.38 2.13 3.15
CA THR A 35 2.89 3.28 2.43
C THR A 35 2.44 3.21 0.97
N ILE A 36 2.18 4.36 0.35
CA ILE A 36 1.95 4.41 -1.08
C ILE A 36 3.29 4.19 -1.78
N LEU A 37 3.40 3.08 -2.49
CA LEU A 37 4.54 2.79 -3.35
C LEU A 37 4.11 2.92 -4.81
N THR A 38 5.02 3.44 -5.60
CA THR A 38 4.85 3.62 -7.04
C THR A 38 5.96 2.87 -7.77
N ALA A 39 5.57 1.93 -8.61
CA ALA A 39 6.43 1.32 -9.60
C ALA A 39 6.32 2.06 -10.94
N TYR A 40 7.47 2.38 -11.51
CA TYR A 40 7.60 2.86 -12.88
C TYR A 40 8.10 1.70 -13.73
N CYS A 41 7.35 1.37 -14.77
CA CYS A 41 7.61 0.21 -15.62
C CYS A 41 7.58 0.60 -17.10
N LYS A 42 8.16 -0.22 -17.96
CA LYS A 42 8.01 -0.15 -19.41
C LYS A 42 7.25 -1.35 -19.94
N ASN A 43 6.35 -1.13 -20.90
CA ASN A 43 5.77 -2.22 -21.67
C ASN A 43 6.67 -2.60 -22.87
N ALA A 44 6.20 -3.53 -23.70
CA ALA A 44 6.91 -3.97 -24.91
C ALA A 44 7.13 -2.84 -25.93
N ASP A 45 6.27 -1.82 -25.95
CA ASP A 45 6.36 -0.66 -26.84
C ASP A 45 7.21 0.49 -26.26
N GLU A 46 7.94 0.22 -25.18
CA GLU A 46 8.72 1.19 -24.40
C GLU A 46 7.91 2.33 -23.75
N ASN A 47 6.58 2.21 -23.73
CA ASN A 47 5.73 3.17 -23.04
C ASN A 47 5.92 3.08 -21.53
N LEU A 48 6.04 4.23 -20.88
CA LEU A 48 6.13 4.32 -19.43
C LEU A 48 4.75 4.08 -18.80
N ILE A 49 4.67 3.07 -17.95
CA ILE A 49 3.48 2.72 -17.16
C ILE A 49 3.78 2.99 -15.70
N LYS A 50 2.84 3.63 -15.01
CA LYS A 50 2.88 3.90 -13.59
C LYS A 50 1.87 3.00 -12.87
N ILE A 51 2.34 2.23 -11.90
CA ILE A 51 1.50 1.41 -11.03
C ILE A 51 1.72 1.90 -9.61
N SER A 52 0.66 2.35 -8.93
CA SER A 52 0.73 2.86 -7.57
C SER A 52 -0.37 2.27 -6.69
N GLY A 53 -0.06 2.04 -5.42
CA GLY A 53 -1.02 1.53 -4.45
C GLY A 53 -0.46 1.48 -3.03
N PRO A 54 -1.30 1.14 -2.04
CA PRO A 54 -0.87 0.96 -0.66
C PRO A 54 -0.25 -0.43 -0.46
N TYR A 55 1.00 -0.46 -0.02
CA TYR A 55 1.76 -1.69 0.21
C TYR A 55 2.43 -1.67 1.58
N ASN A 56 2.64 -2.85 2.17
CA ASN A 56 3.38 -2.94 3.43
C ASN A 56 4.88 -2.70 3.21
N CYS A 57 5.43 -3.13 2.07
CA CYS A 57 6.83 -2.95 1.71
C CYS A 57 7.05 -3.04 0.18
N LYS A 58 8.27 -2.70 -0.29
CA LYS A 58 8.62 -2.72 -1.73
C LYS A 58 8.53 -4.13 -2.32
N GLU A 59 8.92 -5.14 -1.56
CA GLU A 59 8.92 -6.55 -1.97
C GLU A 59 7.51 -7.07 -2.28
N GLU A 60 6.48 -6.59 -1.56
CA GLU A 60 5.08 -6.97 -1.82
C GLU A 60 4.62 -6.46 -3.18
N LEU A 61 4.94 -5.20 -3.51
CA LEU A 61 4.65 -4.62 -4.82
C LEU A 61 5.44 -5.33 -5.93
N GLU A 62 6.72 -5.62 -5.72
CA GLU A 62 7.54 -6.35 -6.70
C GLU A 62 6.98 -7.74 -7.01
N LYS A 63 6.57 -8.48 -5.97
CA LYS A 63 5.91 -9.78 -6.14
C LYS A 63 4.60 -9.65 -6.93
N GLN A 64 3.77 -8.66 -6.61
CA GLN A 64 2.52 -8.43 -7.34
C GLN A 64 2.78 -8.05 -8.81
N LEU A 65 3.82 -7.26 -9.08
CA LEU A 65 4.24 -6.94 -10.45
C LEU A 65 4.68 -8.19 -11.20
N GLN A 66 5.42 -9.08 -10.56
CA GLN A 66 5.83 -10.33 -11.19
C GLN A 66 4.65 -11.27 -11.48
N GLU A 67 3.71 -11.40 -10.54
CA GLU A 67 2.56 -12.32 -10.64
C GLU A 67 1.51 -11.83 -11.65
N HIS A 68 1.20 -10.54 -11.67
CA HIS A 68 0.09 -9.99 -12.47
C HIS A 68 0.55 -9.19 -13.68
N PHE A 69 1.78 -8.67 -13.65
CA PHE A 69 2.33 -7.75 -14.66
C PHE A 69 3.68 -8.22 -15.18
N GLY A 70 3.95 -9.53 -15.23
CA GLY A 70 5.25 -10.08 -15.65
C GLY A 70 5.69 -9.71 -17.08
N HIS A 71 4.79 -9.13 -17.89
CA HIS A 71 5.10 -8.58 -19.20
C HIS A 71 5.71 -7.15 -19.14
N LEU A 72 5.65 -6.50 -17.97
CA LEU A 72 6.22 -5.18 -17.75
C LEU A 72 7.65 -5.30 -17.22
N LYS A 73 8.54 -4.49 -17.78
CA LYS A 73 9.89 -4.32 -17.26
C LYS A 73 9.87 -3.24 -16.18
N VAL A 74 10.03 -3.64 -14.92
CA VAL A 74 10.17 -2.69 -13.80
C VAL A 74 11.47 -1.90 -13.96
N ILE A 75 11.39 -0.58 -13.88
CA ILE A 75 12.55 0.32 -13.91
C ILE A 75 12.96 0.65 -12.48
N ILE A 76 12.01 1.15 -11.68
CA ILE A 76 12.26 1.58 -10.30
C ILE A 76 10.96 1.57 -9.50
N VAL A 77 11.09 1.28 -8.20
CA VAL A 77 10.02 1.38 -7.21
C VAL A 77 10.38 2.43 -6.17
N LEU A 78 9.52 3.43 -6.02
CA LEU A 78 9.72 4.60 -5.17
C LEU A 78 8.56 4.76 -4.18
N SER A 79 8.88 5.19 -2.95
CA SER A 79 7.87 5.69 -2.02
C SER A 79 7.47 7.13 -2.38
N GLU A 80 6.41 7.65 -1.74
CA GLU A 80 6.07 9.07 -1.85
C GLU A 80 7.18 10.00 -1.34
N GLU A 81 7.88 9.59 -0.28
CA GLU A 81 9.04 10.32 0.27
C GLU A 81 10.20 10.35 -0.73
N ASP A 82 10.52 9.22 -1.38
CA ASP A 82 11.55 9.15 -2.41
C ASP A 82 11.22 10.12 -3.57
N ILE A 83 9.95 10.13 -4.00
CA ILE A 83 9.47 11.00 -5.09
C ILE A 83 9.54 12.48 -4.68
N ALA A 84 9.13 12.81 -3.45
CA ALA A 84 9.19 14.17 -2.94
C ALA A 84 10.64 14.66 -2.88
N PHE A 85 11.54 13.86 -2.31
CA PHE A 85 12.97 14.16 -2.23
C PHE A 85 13.57 14.38 -3.63
N ILE A 86 13.27 13.51 -4.60
CA ILE A 86 13.77 13.66 -5.96
C ILE A 86 13.27 14.96 -6.59
N LYS A 87 11.99 15.32 -6.40
CA LYS A 87 11.42 16.56 -6.94
C LYS A 87 12.05 17.81 -6.33
N GLU A 88 12.36 17.79 -5.04
CA GLU A 88 13.01 18.90 -4.35
C GLU A 88 14.46 19.11 -4.81
N ASN A 89 15.18 18.03 -5.12
CA ASN A 89 16.60 18.08 -5.50
C ASN A 89 16.84 18.19 -7.01
N LEU A 90 15.82 17.99 -7.84
CA LEU A 90 15.88 18.20 -9.30
C LEU A 90 15.34 19.57 -9.74
N GLY A 91 15.10 20.49 -8.78
CA GLY A 91 14.61 21.85 -9.01
C GLY A 91 15.50 22.68 -9.92
#